data_AF-A0A9Q8LI94-F1
#
_entry.id   AF-A0A9Q8LI94-F1
#
_cell.length_a   1.000
_cell.length_b   1.000
_cell.length_c   1.000
_cell.angle_alpha   90.00
_cell.angle_beta   90.00
_cell.angle_gamma   90.00
#
_symmetry.space_group_name_H-M   'P 1'
#
loop_
_entity.id
_entity.type
_entity.pdbx_description
1 polymer ?
#
loop_
_entity_poly.entity_id
_entity_poly.type
_entity_poly.pdbx_seq_one_letter_code
_entity_poly.pdbx_strand_id
1 'polypeptide(L)'
;MQNYWPTRILRTPRYKYHRNIAWRLDFPFAADLYASRAFEEIRNMPAPVMVGTRTLKNYIFRPAEELYDLEQDPQEVRNLTGDEKYRELLLEMREKVTEWQKQTGDLWLYRDGQSVTGLSRYAKDGLEVPERLDFDVERPGTEGVVMTRHLDKDAYSAGIKETTY
;
A
#
# COMPACT_ATOMS: atom_id res chain seq x y z
N MET A 1 -10.84 -13.29 8.93
CA MET A 1 -9.40 -12.94 9.06
C MET A 1 -9.30 -11.75 9.99
N GLN A 2 -8.68 -11.90 11.16
CA GLN A 2 -8.42 -10.79 12.09
C GLN A 2 -7.03 -10.26 11.74
N ASN A 3 -6.87 -8.95 11.49
CA ASN A 3 -5.62 -8.28 11.06
C ASN A 3 -5.28 -8.29 9.56
N TYR A 4 -6.19 -7.80 8.72
CA TYR A 4 -5.88 -7.59 7.29
C TYR A 4 -5.25 -6.21 7.05
N TRP A 5 -3.93 -6.17 6.83
CA TRP A 5 -3.20 -4.95 6.47
C TRP A 5 -2.07 -5.20 5.46
N PRO A 6 -2.38 -5.52 4.19
CA PRO A 6 -1.36 -5.77 3.18
C PRO A 6 -0.54 -4.50 2.92
N THR A 7 0.77 -4.61 3.13
CA THR A 7 1.73 -3.54 2.85
C THR A 7 2.82 -4.06 1.93
N ARG A 8 3.33 -3.23 1.03
CA ARG A 8 4.57 -3.48 0.28
C ARG A 8 5.58 -2.42 0.62
N ILE A 9 6.83 -2.84 0.79
CA ILE A 9 7.90 -1.96 1.26
C ILE A 9 9.09 -2.13 0.32
N LEU A 10 9.65 -0.99 -0.08
CA LEU A 10 10.97 -0.94 -0.72
C LEU A 10 11.89 -0.13 0.18
N ARG A 11 13.03 -0.73 0.54
CA ARG A 11 14.07 -0.07 1.33
C ARG A 11 15.37 -0.03 0.55
N THR A 12 15.94 1.16 0.47
CA THR A 12 17.32 1.43 0.07
C THR A 12 18.13 1.77 1.34
N PRO A 13 19.46 1.93 1.28
CA PRO A 13 20.23 2.36 2.44
C PRO A 13 19.70 3.65 3.09
N ARG A 14 19.30 4.62 2.26
CA ARG A 14 18.84 5.94 2.71
C ARG A 14 17.33 6.10 2.79
N TYR A 15 16.57 5.55 1.84
CA TYR A 15 15.12 5.78 1.77
C TYR A 15 14.31 4.51 1.97
N LYS A 16 13.14 4.65 2.61
CA LYS A 16 12.15 3.59 2.76
C LYS A 16 10.79 4.07 2.30
N TYR A 17 10.18 3.30 1.41
CA TYR A 17 8.85 3.54 0.86
C TYR A 17 7.90 2.43 1.29
N HIS A 18 6.69 2.81 1.71
CA HIS A 18 5.59 1.92 2.04
C HIS A 18 4.40 2.22 1.13
N ARG A 19 3.73 1.15 0.70
CA ARG A 19 2.42 1.20 0.06
C ARG A 19 1.43 0.38 0.89
N ASN A 20 0.51 1.07 1.56
CA ASN A 20 -0.54 0.49 2.39
C ASN A 20 -1.78 0.26 1.53
N ILE A 21 -2.09 -0.99 1.20
CA ILE A 21 -3.18 -1.30 0.26
C ILE A 21 -4.55 -1.06 0.91
N ALA A 22 -4.71 -1.44 2.17
CA ALA A 22 -5.96 -1.29 2.92
C ALA A 22 -5.97 -0.04 3.82
N TRP A 23 -5.35 1.05 3.37
CA TRP A 23 -5.08 2.25 4.20
C TRP A 23 -6.30 2.96 4.79
N ARG A 24 -7.49 2.75 4.22
CA ARG A 24 -8.76 3.30 4.73
C ARG A 24 -9.30 2.54 5.95
N LEU A 25 -8.72 1.39 6.29
CA LEU A 25 -9.04 0.68 7.53
C LEU A 25 -8.20 1.26 8.67
N ASP A 26 -8.56 0.90 9.90
CA ASP A 26 -7.69 1.13 11.05
C ASP A 26 -6.52 0.13 11.00
N PHE A 27 -5.31 0.58 11.30
CA PHE A 27 -4.17 -0.33 11.43
C PHE A 27 -4.50 -1.38 12.49
N PRO A 28 -4.53 -2.68 12.12
CA PRO A 28 -5.02 -3.70 13.02
C PRO A 28 -4.03 -3.96 14.14
N PHE A 29 -4.56 -4.42 15.26
CA PHE A 29 -3.77 -4.75 16.42
C PHE A 29 -3.94 -6.23 16.76
N ALA A 30 -2.82 -6.94 16.85
CA ALA A 30 -2.84 -8.32 17.29
C ALA A 30 -3.35 -8.41 18.74
N ALA A 31 -4.14 -9.44 19.04
CA ALA A 31 -4.85 -9.53 20.33
C ALA A 31 -3.90 -9.64 21.53
N ASP A 32 -2.75 -10.29 21.36
CA ASP A 32 -1.67 -10.39 22.33
C ASP A 32 -1.02 -9.03 22.61
N LEU A 33 -0.75 -8.24 21.57
CA LEU A 33 -0.28 -6.86 21.74
C LEU A 33 -1.34 -6.00 22.43
N TYR A 34 -2.61 -6.15 22.06
CA TYR A 34 -3.72 -5.39 22.66
C TYR A 34 -3.85 -5.69 24.15
N ALA A 35 -3.65 -6.94 24.53
CA ALA A 35 -3.69 -7.42 25.91
C ALA A 35 -2.42 -7.09 26.71
N SER A 36 -1.39 -6.50 26.08
CA SER A 36 -0.15 -6.16 26.76
C SER A 36 -0.31 -5.00 27.74
N ARG A 37 0.45 -5.05 28.85
CA ARG A 37 0.52 -3.93 29.82
C ARG A 37 0.97 -2.63 29.17
N ALA A 38 1.87 -2.69 28.18
CA ALA A 38 2.33 -1.51 27.46
C ALA A 38 1.18 -0.81 26.71
N PHE A 39 0.32 -1.59 26.05
CA PHE A 39 -0.85 -1.02 25.38
C PHE A 39 -1.91 -0.53 26.36
N GLU A 40 -2.08 -1.24 27.49
CA GLU A 40 -2.92 -0.78 28.60
C GLU A 40 -2.47 0.58 29.16
N GLU A 41 -1.16 0.80 29.31
CA GLU A 41 -0.62 2.10 29.70
C GLU A 41 -0.92 3.16 28.63
N ILE A 42 -0.61 2.89 27.35
CA ILE A 42 -0.84 3.82 26.23
C ILE A 42 -2.30 4.31 26.20
N ARG A 43 -3.29 3.41 26.30
CA ARG A 43 -4.72 3.79 26.24
C ARG A 43 -5.20 4.59 27.45
N ASN A 44 -4.44 4.59 28.55
CA ASN A 44 -4.77 5.33 29.78
C ASN A 44 -3.89 6.59 29.97
N MET A 45 -3.00 6.91 29.02
CA MET A 45 -2.19 8.14 29.09
C MET A 45 -3.04 9.40 28.87
N PRO A 46 -2.69 10.53 29.52
CA PRO A 46 -3.31 11.81 29.21
C PRO A 46 -2.94 12.27 27.79
N ALA A 47 -3.82 13.08 27.18
CA ALA A 47 -3.56 13.62 25.85
C ALA A 47 -2.40 14.64 25.85
N PRO A 48 -1.59 14.72 24.76
CA PRO A 48 -1.66 13.87 23.58
C PRO A 48 -1.08 12.47 23.83
N VAL A 49 -1.81 11.43 23.41
CA VAL A 49 -1.35 10.04 23.55
C VAL A 49 -0.34 9.73 22.44
N MET A 50 0.83 9.25 22.84
CA MET A 50 1.96 8.97 21.96
C MET A 50 2.29 7.47 21.95
N VAL A 51 2.72 6.98 20.78
CA VAL A 51 3.29 5.64 20.57
C VAL A 51 4.70 5.84 20.02
N GLY A 52 5.69 5.77 20.92
CA GLY A 52 7.04 6.25 20.62
C GLY A 52 7.01 7.75 20.30
N THR A 53 7.52 8.13 19.12
CA THR A 53 7.55 9.53 18.64
C THR A 53 6.36 9.91 17.74
N ARG A 54 5.41 8.99 17.51
CA ARG A 54 4.19 9.24 16.73
C ARG A 54 2.98 9.41 17.63
N THR A 55 1.98 10.19 17.21
CA THR A 55 0.69 10.24 17.90
C THR A 55 -0.03 8.91 17.73
N LEU A 56 -0.86 8.51 18.70
CA LEU A 56 -1.70 7.32 18.57
C LEU A 56 -2.60 7.40 17.33
N LYS A 57 -3.11 8.60 17.01
CA LYS A 57 -3.90 8.85 15.80
C LYS A 57 -3.13 8.46 14.53
N ASN A 58 -1.90 8.93 14.37
CA ASN A 58 -1.09 8.62 13.18
C ASN A 58 -0.62 7.15 13.16
N TYR A 59 -0.51 6.53 14.33
CA TYR A 59 -0.19 5.10 14.43
C TYR A 59 -1.32 4.22 13.88
N ILE A 60 -2.58 4.58 14.17
CA ILE A 60 -3.78 3.87 13.73
C ILE A 60 -4.17 4.22 12.28
N PHE A 61 -4.25 5.51 11.96
CA PHE A 61 -4.65 5.99 10.63
C PHE A 61 -3.42 6.28 9.77
N ARG A 62 -2.95 5.27 9.05
CA ARG A 62 -1.78 5.39 8.18
C ARG A 62 -2.22 5.74 6.75
N PRO A 63 -1.50 6.64 6.05
CA PRO A 63 -1.86 7.03 4.70
C PRO A 63 -1.59 5.89 3.70
N ALA A 64 -2.14 6.02 2.49
CA ALA A 64 -1.91 5.07 1.38
C ALA A 64 -0.42 4.85 1.06
N GLU A 65 0.38 5.91 1.16
CA GLU A 65 1.80 5.87 0.88
C GLU A 65 2.60 6.61 1.95
N GLU A 66 3.76 6.05 2.28
CA GLU A 66 4.72 6.65 3.20
C GLU A 66 6.13 6.61 2.60
N LEU A 67 6.87 7.70 2.71
CA LEU A 67 8.25 7.81 2.24
C LEU A 67 9.09 8.47 3.33
N TYR A 68 10.18 7.82 3.71
CA TYR A 68 11.06 8.25 4.80
C TYR A 68 12.52 8.32 4.35
N ASP A 69 13.23 9.37 4.76
CA ASP A 69 14.69 9.49 4.66
C ASP A 69 15.31 9.00 5.98
N LEU A 70 15.84 7.78 5.98
CA LEU A 70 16.38 7.09 7.15
C LEU A 70 17.67 7.73 7.69
N GLU A 71 18.39 8.54 6.90
CA GLU A 71 19.57 9.26 7.38
C GLU A 71 19.16 10.47 8.22
N GLN A 72 18.13 11.20 7.80
CA GLN A 72 17.65 12.41 8.47
C GLN A 72 16.54 12.13 9.50
N ASP A 73 15.79 11.05 9.31
CA ASP A 73 14.66 10.62 10.12
C ASP A 73 14.72 9.09 10.36
N PRO A 74 15.64 8.62 11.21
CA PRO A 74 15.80 7.20 11.51
C PRO A 74 14.59 6.59 12.25
N GLN A 75 13.69 7.42 12.79
CA GLN A 75 12.47 7.00 13.47
C GLN A 75 11.24 6.96 12.55
N GLU A 76 11.39 7.35 11.28
CA GLU A 76 10.35 7.29 10.25
C GLU A 76 9.09 8.10 10.65
N VAL A 77 9.25 9.26 11.29
CA VAL A 77 8.12 10.07 11.78
C VAL A 77 7.61 11.04 10.73
N ARG A 78 8.49 11.60 9.90
CA ARG A 78 8.17 12.61 8.88
C ARG A 78 7.94 11.94 7.52
N ASN A 79 6.68 11.76 7.17
CA ASN A 79 6.31 11.28 5.84
C ASN A 79 6.58 12.35 4.77
N LEU A 80 7.36 12.00 3.75
CA LEU A 80 7.80 12.87 2.65
C LEU A 80 6.90 12.80 1.41
N THR A 81 5.83 11.99 1.40
CA THR A 81 5.00 11.80 0.19
C THR A 81 4.28 13.05 -0.30
N GLY A 82 4.01 14.02 0.59
CA GLY A 82 3.40 15.30 0.25
C GLY A 82 4.40 16.41 -0.11
N ASP A 83 5.71 16.13 -0.06
CA ASP A 83 6.75 17.12 -0.33
C ASP A 83 7.17 17.02 -1.81
N GLU A 84 6.90 18.09 -2.58
CA GLU A 84 7.15 18.16 -4.03
C GLU A 84 8.62 17.88 -4.38
N LYS A 85 9.55 18.21 -3.48
CA LYS A 85 10.98 17.92 -3.66
C LYS A 85 11.25 16.43 -3.84
N TYR A 86 10.43 15.57 -3.24
CA TYR A 86 10.59 14.11 -3.26
C TYR A 86 9.66 13.42 -4.26
N ARG A 87 8.91 14.17 -5.09
CA ARG A 87 7.92 13.60 -6.01
C ARG A 87 8.52 12.60 -7.00
N GLU A 88 9.66 12.92 -7.59
CA GLU A 88 10.33 12.03 -8.56
C GLU A 88 10.79 10.73 -7.89
N LEU A 89 11.40 10.83 -6.71
CA LEU A 89 11.82 9.66 -5.91
C LEU A 89 10.63 8.79 -5.51
N LEU A 90 9.52 9.40 -5.09
CA LEU A 90 8.29 8.69 -4.75
C LEU A 90 7.78 7.88 -5.96
N LEU A 91 7.72 8.51 -7.14
CA LEU A 91 7.28 7.84 -8.37
C LEU A 91 8.22 6.69 -8.74
N GLU A 92 9.54 6.89 -8.64
CA GLU A 92 10.53 5.85 -8.92
C GLU A 92 10.36 4.64 -7.98
N MET A 93 10.23 4.87 -6.67
CA MET A 93 10.07 3.79 -5.69
C MET A 93 8.73 3.08 -5.85
N ARG A 94 7.64 3.81 -6.14
CA ARG A 94 6.33 3.25 -6.45
C ARG A 94 6.38 2.34 -7.66
N GLU A 95 7.09 2.75 -8.70
CA GLU A 95 7.24 1.97 -9.93
C GLU A 95 8.04 0.69 -9.68
N LYS A 96 9.17 0.78 -8.97
CA LYS A 96 9.97 -0.41 -8.60
C LYS A 96 9.16 -1.43 -7.80
N VAL A 97 8.34 -0.98 -6.83
CA VAL A 97 7.44 -1.87 -6.10
C VAL A 97 6.41 -2.48 -7.03
N THR A 98 5.77 -1.68 -7.89
CA THR A 98 4.75 -2.14 -8.84
C THR A 98 5.31 -3.20 -9.78
N GLU A 99 6.50 -2.98 -10.34
CA GLU A 99 7.16 -3.93 -11.23
C GLU A 99 7.53 -5.23 -10.50
N TRP A 100 8.05 -5.15 -9.28
CA TRP A 100 8.27 -6.34 -8.45
C TRP A 100 6.97 -7.11 -8.15
N GLN A 101 5.88 -6.40 -7.83
CA GLN A 101 4.57 -7.02 -7.63
C GLN A 101 4.09 -7.75 -8.89
N LYS A 102 4.28 -7.14 -10.07
CA LYS A 102 3.96 -7.78 -11.36
C LYS A 102 4.80 -9.04 -11.60
N GLN A 103 6.12 -8.94 -11.45
CA GLN A 103 7.05 -10.06 -11.68
C GLN A 103 6.78 -11.26 -10.77
N THR A 104 6.28 -11.01 -9.57
CA THR A 104 5.96 -12.06 -8.59
C THR A 104 4.51 -12.56 -8.68
N GLY A 105 3.69 -12.02 -9.59
CA GLY A 105 2.27 -12.35 -9.69
C GLY A 105 1.48 -11.97 -8.43
N ASP A 106 1.87 -10.90 -7.73
CA ASP A 106 1.28 -10.49 -6.47
C ASP A 106 -0.22 -10.18 -6.62
N LEU A 107 -1.06 -10.91 -5.88
CA LEU A 107 -2.51 -10.70 -5.87
C LEU A 107 -2.92 -9.33 -5.33
N TRP A 108 -2.03 -8.65 -4.59
CA TRP A 108 -2.25 -7.31 -4.05
C TRP A 108 -1.68 -6.18 -4.91
N LEU A 109 -1.37 -6.44 -6.19
CA LEU A 109 -1.21 -5.36 -7.15
C LEU A 109 -2.58 -4.72 -7.42
N TYR A 110 -2.90 -3.64 -6.70
CA TYR A 110 -4.21 -2.99 -6.78
C TYR A 110 -4.20 -1.76 -7.69
N ARG A 111 -5.24 -1.63 -8.51
CA ARG A 111 -5.59 -0.45 -9.29
C ARG A 111 -7.09 -0.24 -9.26
N ASP A 112 -7.49 1.02 -9.11
CA ASP A 112 -8.88 1.45 -9.02
C ASP A 112 -9.69 0.65 -7.97
N GLY A 113 -9.05 0.34 -6.84
CA GLY A 113 -9.64 -0.45 -5.75
C GLY A 113 -9.73 -1.96 -6.01
N GLN A 114 -9.23 -2.47 -7.14
CA GLN A 114 -9.32 -3.87 -7.54
C GLN A 114 -7.94 -4.51 -7.76
N SER A 115 -7.84 -5.82 -7.54
CA SER A 115 -6.64 -6.59 -7.88
C SER A 115 -6.47 -6.67 -9.40
N VAL A 116 -5.39 -6.09 -9.93
CA VAL A 116 -5.02 -6.19 -11.35
C VAL A 116 -4.84 -7.65 -11.75
N THR A 117 -4.18 -8.45 -10.90
CA THR A 117 -4.01 -9.89 -11.13
C THR A 117 -5.36 -10.59 -11.21
N GLY A 118 -6.31 -10.27 -10.32
CA GLY A 118 -7.67 -10.79 -10.38
C GLY A 118 -8.44 -10.37 -11.63
N LEU A 119 -8.23 -9.13 -12.11
CA LEU A 119 -8.91 -8.58 -13.28
C LEU A 119 -8.30 -9.00 -14.62
N SER A 120 -7.04 -9.46 -14.64
CA SER A 120 -6.32 -9.85 -15.86
C SER A 120 -7.09 -10.82 -16.76
N ARG A 121 -7.93 -11.70 -16.19
CA ARG A 121 -8.80 -12.63 -16.94
C ARG A 121 -9.83 -11.95 -17.86
N TYR A 122 -10.18 -10.69 -17.58
CA TYR A 122 -11.10 -9.86 -18.36
C TYR A 122 -10.38 -8.94 -19.35
N ALA A 123 -9.03 -8.91 -19.35
CA ALA A 123 -8.25 -8.11 -20.29
C ALA A 123 -8.50 -8.52 -21.76
N LYS A 124 -8.79 -9.81 -22.00
CA LYS A 124 -9.17 -10.32 -23.32
C LYS A 124 -10.50 -9.76 -23.83
N ASP A 125 -11.39 -9.34 -22.93
CA ASP A 125 -12.71 -8.80 -23.24
C ASP A 125 -12.66 -7.27 -23.43
N GLY A 126 -11.46 -6.67 -23.40
CA GLY A 126 -11.25 -5.24 -23.60
C GLY A 126 -11.39 -4.39 -22.34
N LEU A 127 -11.39 -5.00 -21.14
CA LEU A 127 -11.35 -4.24 -19.89
C LEU A 127 -10.06 -3.40 -19.82
N GLU A 128 -10.21 -2.13 -19.50
CA GLU A 128 -9.13 -1.23 -19.08
C GLU A 128 -9.39 -0.78 -17.63
N VAL A 129 -8.32 -0.55 -16.86
CA VAL A 129 -8.43 -0.17 -15.45
C VAL A 129 -7.63 1.10 -15.20
N PRO A 130 -8.19 2.15 -14.58
CA PRO A 130 -7.44 3.36 -14.22
C PRO A 130 -6.20 3.10 -13.36
N GLU A 131 -5.12 3.85 -13.56
CA GLU A 131 -3.87 3.81 -12.78
C GLU A 131 -4.01 4.50 -11.40
N ARG A 132 -5.23 4.53 -10.85
CA ARG A 132 -5.53 5.04 -9.49
C ARG A 132 -5.27 3.93 -8.48
N LEU A 133 -4.99 4.26 -7.22
CA LEU A 133 -4.96 3.24 -6.17
C LEU A 133 -6.38 2.80 -5.78
N ASP A 134 -7.24 3.77 -5.48
CA ASP A 134 -8.63 3.57 -5.07
C ASP A 134 -9.58 4.05 -6.17
N PHE A 135 -10.79 3.47 -6.18
CA PHE A 135 -11.91 3.99 -6.94
C PHE A 135 -12.32 5.39 -6.44
N ASP A 136 -12.39 6.36 -7.35
CA ASP A 136 -12.85 7.73 -7.07
C ASP A 136 -14.38 7.80 -7.22
N VAL A 137 -15.09 7.71 -6.10
CA VAL A 137 -16.56 7.74 -6.07
C VAL A 137 -17.15 9.08 -6.51
N GLU A 138 -16.40 10.17 -6.35
CA GLU A 138 -16.82 11.51 -6.75
C GLU A 138 -16.58 11.74 -8.25
N ARG A 139 -15.57 11.08 -8.83
CA ARG A 139 -15.22 11.16 -10.25
C ARG A 139 -14.94 9.76 -10.84
N PRO A 140 -15.99 8.95 -11.03
CA PRO A 140 -15.84 7.55 -11.47
C PRO A 140 -15.49 7.42 -12.96
N GLY A 141 -15.63 8.49 -13.75
CA GLY A 141 -15.35 8.47 -15.18
C GLY A 141 -13.89 8.14 -15.51
N THR A 142 -13.69 7.52 -16.67
CA THR A 142 -12.39 7.08 -17.19
C THR A 142 -11.84 8.00 -18.29
N GLU A 143 -12.62 8.96 -18.77
CA GLU A 143 -12.20 9.90 -19.80
C GLU A 143 -11.04 10.78 -19.31
N GLY A 144 -9.94 10.82 -20.08
CA GLY A 144 -8.74 11.61 -19.75
C GLY A 144 -7.89 11.06 -18.60
N VAL A 145 -8.15 9.83 -18.15
CA VAL A 145 -7.47 9.20 -17.02
C VAL A 145 -6.38 8.27 -17.54
N VAL A 146 -5.23 8.23 -16.87
CA VAL A 146 -4.17 7.29 -17.21
C VAL A 146 -4.64 5.88 -16.89
N MET A 147 -4.63 4.98 -17.88
CA MET A 147 -4.93 3.57 -17.69
C MET A 147 -3.70 2.80 -17.25
N THR A 148 -3.94 1.70 -16.53
CA THR A 148 -2.88 0.83 -16.07
C THR A 148 -2.24 0.08 -17.23
N ARG A 149 -0.91 0.05 -17.22
CA ARG A 149 -0.11 -0.76 -18.16
C ARG A 149 0.13 -2.18 -17.67
N HIS A 150 -0.42 -2.54 -16.52
CA HIS A 150 -0.13 -3.80 -15.82
C HIS A 150 -1.24 -4.85 -15.99
N LEU A 151 -2.32 -4.50 -16.69
CA LEU A 151 -3.40 -5.43 -17.04
C LEU A 151 -3.02 -6.23 -18.30
N ASP A 152 -2.01 -7.08 -18.18
CA ASP A 152 -1.58 -7.94 -19.30
C ASP A 152 -2.46 -9.18 -19.42
N LYS A 153 -2.75 -9.60 -20.66
CA LYS A 153 -3.59 -10.76 -21.00
C LYS A 153 -3.04 -12.11 -20.49
N ASP A 154 -1.77 -12.15 -20.11
CA ASP A 154 -1.02 -13.39 -19.85
C ASP A 154 -0.64 -13.62 -18.38
N ALA A 155 -0.92 -12.67 -17.47
CA ALA A 155 -0.47 -12.76 -16.08
C ALA A 155 -1.14 -13.91 -15.30
N TYR A 156 -2.42 -14.22 -15.58
CA TYR A 156 -3.14 -15.31 -14.90
C TYR A 156 -2.80 -16.69 -15.46
N SER A 157 -2.51 -16.79 -16.76
CA SER A 157 -2.19 -18.06 -17.44
C SER A 157 -0.75 -18.52 -17.16
N ALA A 158 0.18 -17.62 -16.82
CA ALA A 158 1.56 -17.99 -16.51
C ALA A 158 1.73 -18.68 -15.13
N GLY A 159 0.81 -18.45 -14.18
CA GLY A 159 0.91 -18.94 -12.80
C GLY A 159 0.17 -20.27 -12.52
N ILE A 160 -0.77 -20.66 -13.38
CA ILE A 160 -1.44 -21.97 -13.31
C ILE A 160 -0.69 -22.91 -14.25
N LYS A 161 0.49 -23.39 -13.82
CA LYS A 161 0.99 -24.64 -14.40
C LYS A 161 -0.02 -25.71 -14.01
N GLU A 162 -0.62 -26.37 -14.99
CA GLU A 162 -1.47 -27.53 -14.76
C GLU A 162 -0.70 -28.53 -13.88
N THR A 163 -1.03 -28.58 -12.59
CA THR A 163 -0.60 -29.67 -11.73
C THR A 163 -1.43 -30.87 -12.16
N THR A 164 -0.90 -31.66 -13.09
CA THR A 164 -1.44 -32.98 -13.40
C THR A 164 -1.23 -33.83 -12.14
N TYR A 165 -2.32 -34.22 -11.48
CA TYR A 165 -2.31 -35.21 -10.39
C TYR A 165 -2.14 -36.61 -10.96
#